data_AF-A0A523Y8I2-F1
#
_entry.id   AF-A0A523Y8I2-F1
#
_cell.length_a   1.000
_cell.length_b   1.000
_cell.length_c   1.000
_cell.angle_alpha   90.00
_cell.angle_beta   90.00
_cell.angle_gamma   90.00
#
_symmetry.space_group_name_H-M   'P 1'
#
loop_
_entity.id
_entity.type
_entity.pdbx_description
1 polymer ?
#
loop_
_entity_poly.entity_id
_entity_poly.type
_entity_poly.pdbx_seq_one_letter_code
_entity_poly.pdbx_strand_id
1 'polypeptide(L)' 'MPFGDILYIIAMFLFAFMTFIIVRNYFRLKFDDEGRRKDMLDEYEEKDSNNPNSDIEKMN' A
#
# COMPACT_ATOMS: atom_id res chain seq x y z
N MET A 1 -23.48 3.07 32.22
CA MET A 1 -22.39 3.99 31.84
C MET A 1 -23.02 5.25 31.30
N PRO A 2 -22.60 6.44 31.74
CA PRO A 2 -23.14 7.71 31.24
C PRO A 2 -23.04 7.79 29.71
N PHE A 3 -23.99 8.49 29.09
CA PHE A 3 -24.07 8.67 27.63
C PHE A 3 -22.75 9.19 27.01
N GLY A 4 -22.01 10.00 27.78
CA GLY A 4 -20.69 10.49 27.40
C GLY A 4 -19.64 9.40 27.22
N ASP A 5 -19.66 8.33 28.03
CA ASP A 5 -18.67 7.23 27.92
C ASP A 5 -18.87 6.45 26.63
N ILE A 6 -20.13 6.22 26.24
CA ILE A 6 -20.47 5.54 24.98
C ILE A 6 -20.02 6.38 23.78
N LEU A 7 -20.27 7.69 23.80
CA LEU A 7 -19.78 8.59 22.75
C LEU A 7 -18.26 8.63 22.69
N TYR A 8 -17.58 8.63 23.84
CA TYR A 8 -16.12 8.64 23.90
C TYR A 8 -15.51 7.37 23.31
N ILE A 9 -16.09 6.20 23.63
CA ILE A 9 -15.69 4.92 23.06
C ILE A 9 -15.87 4.92 21.54
N ILE A 10 -17.02 5.39 21.04
CA ILE A 10 -17.28 5.49 19.60
C ILE A 10 -16.29 6.45 18.92
N ALA A 11 -15.99 7.59 19.55
CA ALA A 11 -15.03 8.55 19.04
C ALA A 11 -13.60 7.97 18.95
N MET A 12 -13.18 7.17 19.94
CA MET A 12 -11.91 6.45 19.92
C MET A 12 -11.82 5.46 18.74
N PHE A 13 -12.88 4.69 18.49
CA PHE A 13 -12.92 3.77 17.35
C PHE A 13 -12.88 4.52 16.01
N LEU A 14 -13.65 5.61 15.88
CA LEU A 14 -13.65 6.46 14.69
C LEU A 14 -12.28 7.09 14.44
N PHE A 15 -11.60 7.54 15.49
CA PHE A 15 -10.26 8.11 15.39
C PHE A 15 -9.24 7.07 14.90
N ALA A 16 -9.23 5.88 15.50
CA ALA A 16 -8.36 4.78 15.06
C ALA A 16 -8.65 4.37 13.61
N PHE A 17 -9.94 4.30 13.24
CA PHE A 17 -10.38 3.94 11.89
C PHE A 17 -9.96 4.99 10.84
N MET A 18 -10.15 6.28 11.12
CA MET A 18 -9.70 7.35 10.23
C MET A 18 -8.18 7.33 10.04
N THR A 19 -7.44 7.16 11.14
CA THR A 19 -5.97 7.09 11.09
C THR A 19 -5.52 5.91 10.23
N PHE A 20 -6.15 4.74 10.39
CA PHE A 20 -5.86 3.56 9.57
C PHE A 20 -6.18 3.78 8.09
N ILE A 21 -7.32 4.41 7.76
CA ILE A 21 -7.68 4.72 6.38
C ILE A 21 -6.64 5.64 5.73
N ILE A 22 -6.24 6.71 6.42
CA ILE A 22 -5.27 7.68 5.87
C ILE A 22 -3.94 6.98 5.58
N VAL A 23 -3.43 6.20 6.54
CA VAL A 23 -2.19 5.45 6.37
C VAL A 23 -2.34 4.47 5.20
N ARG A 24 -3.39 3.65 5.19
CA ARG A 24 -3.63 2.66 4.12
C ARG A 24 -3.76 3.31 2.74
N ASN A 25 -4.44 4.45 2.65
CA ASN A 25 -4.61 5.17 1.39
C ASN A 25 -3.28 5.77 0.91
N TYR A 26 -2.47 6.30 1.82
CA TYR A 26 -1.12 6.78 1.49
C TYR A 26 -0.22 5.65 1.00
N PHE A 27 -0.31 4.47 1.64
CA PHE A 27 0.38 3.26 1.17
C PHE A 27 -0.09 2.85 -0.22
N ARG A 28 -1.40 2.76 -0.50
CA ARG A 28 -1.90 2.40 -1.85
C ARG A 28 -1.56 3.43 -2.95
N LEU A 29 -1.39 4.70 -2.58
CA LEU A 29 -1.00 5.74 -3.53
C LEU A 29 0.47 5.58 -3.94
N LYS A 30 1.34 5.22 -2.99
CA LYS A 30 2.79 5.10 -3.21
C LYS A 30 3.25 3.70 -3.62
N PHE A 31 2.52 2.67 -3.21
CA PHE A 31 2.88 1.27 -3.43
C PHE A 31 1.81 0.61 -4.30
N ASP A 32 2.26 -0.16 -5.29
CA ASP A 32 1.40 -1.00 -6.10
C ASP A 32 0.95 -2.25 -5.34
N ASP A 33 0.00 -2.99 -5.90
CA ASP A 33 -0.57 -4.20 -5.28
C ASP A 33 0.49 -5.31 -5.05
N GLU A 34 1.64 -5.22 -5.74
CA GLU A 34 2.84 -6.07 -5.53
C GLU A 34 3.86 -5.49 -4.54
N GLY A 35 3.52 -4.41 -3.82
CA GLY A 35 4.40 -3.75 -2.86
C GLY A 35 5.56 -2.96 -3.48
N ARG A 36 5.59 -2.81 -4.81
CA ARG A 36 6.57 -2.00 -5.53
C ARG A 36 6.24 -0.52 -5.39
N ARG A 37 7.25 0.34 -5.20
CA ARG A 37 7.03 1.79 -5.17
C ARG A 37 6.78 2.30 -6.60
N LYS A 38 5.67 3.02 -6.79
CA LYS A 38 5.26 3.50 -8.12
C LYS A 38 6.22 4.52 -8.74
N ASP A 39 7.06 5.16 -7.92
CA ASP A 39 8.05 6.15 -8.35
C ASP A 39 9.39 5.52 -8.79
N MET A 40 9.60 4.23 -8.59
CA MET A 40 10.80 3.49 -9.01
C MET A 40 10.51 2.44 -10.09
N LEU A 41 9.27 2.37 -10.59
CA LEU A 41 8.86 1.38 -11.59
C LEU A 41 9.75 1.40 -12.83
N ASP A 42 10.14 2.59 -13.32
CA ASP A 42 11.01 2.76 -14.48
C ASP A 42 12.37 2.05 -14.31
N GLU A 43 12.95 2.06 -13.11
CA GLU A 43 14.24 1.42 -12.80
C GLU A 43 14.12 -0.11 -12.72
N TYR A 44 12.94 -0.63 -12.35
CA TYR A 44 12.67 -2.07 -12.32
C TYR A 44 12.40 -2.63 -13.73
N GLU A 45 11.62 -1.92 -14.54
CA GLU A 45 11.32 -2.33 -15.92
C GLU A 45 12.56 -2.28 -16.84
N GLU A 46 13.43 -1.29 -16.65
CA GLU A 46 14.69 -1.19 -17.39
C GLU A 46 15.68 -2.31 -17.01
N LYS A 47 15.67 -2.77 -15.75
CA LYS A 47 16.56 -3.86 -15.30
C LYS A 47 16.14 -5.23 -15.82
N ASP A 48 14.84 -5.46 -16.01
CA ASP A 48 14.31 -6.71 -16.56
C ASP A 48 14.51 -6.81 -18.09
N SER A 49 14.40 -5.69 -18.82
CA SER A 49 14.62 -5.67 -20.28
C SER A 49 16.09 -5.78 -20.68
N ASN A 50 17.01 -5.32 -19.83
CA ASN A 50 18.45 -5.43 -20.06
C ASN A 50 19.06 -6.73 -19.51
N ASN A 51 18.26 -7.66 -18.97
CA ASN A 51 18.72 -8.98 -18.57
C ASN A 51 18.60 -9.97 -19.73
N PRO A 52 19.70 -10.38 -20.41
CA PRO A 52 19.65 -11.24 -21.60
C PRO A 52 19.12 -12.67 -21.33
N ASN A 53 18.83 -13.03 -20.08
CA ASN A 53 18.23 -14.31 -19.70
C ASN A 53 16.71 -14.25 -19.46
N SER A 54 16.07 -13.06 -19.45
CA SER A 54 14.63 -12.94 -19.15
C SER A 54 13.73 -13.49 -20.26
N ASP A 55 14.22 -13.52 -21.51
CA ASP A 55 13.50 -14.09 -22.66
C ASP A 55 13.57 -15.63 -22.70
N ILE A 56 14.60 -16.23 -22.07
CA ILE A 56 14.81 -17.69 -22.08
C ILE A 56 13.90 -18.37 -21.05
N GLU A 57 13.64 -17.72 -19.91
CA GLU A 57 12.83 -18.28 -18.83
C GLU A 57 11.32 -18.24 -19.14
N LYS A 58 10.87 -17.34 -20.03
CA LYS A 58 9.47 -17.21 -20.47
C LYS A 58 9.05 -18.24 -21.53
N MET A 59 9.97 -19.03 -22.05
CA MET A 59 9.74 -20.05 -23.09
C MET A 59 9.61 -21.49 -22.55
N ASN A 60 9.83 -21.72 -21.25
CA ASN A 60 9.58 -22.99 -20.54
C ASN A 60 8.30 -22.90 -19.70
#